data_AF-A0A673J154-F1
#
_entry.id   AF-A0A673J154-F1
#
_cell.length_a   1.000
_cell.length_b   1.000
_cell.length_c   1.000
_cell.angle_alpha   90.00
_cell.angle_beta   90.00
_cell.angle_gamma   90.00
#
_symmetry.space_group_name_H-M   'P 1'
#
loop_
_entity.id
_entity.type
_entity.pdbx_description
1 polymer ?
#
loop_
_entity_poly.entity_id
_entity_poly.type
_entity_poly.pdbx_seq_one_letter_code
_entity_poly.pdbx_strand_id
1 'polypeptide(L)'
;MFLLSIWVLAYGVAKQGILIHNEDKLNWIIRGAVYEPYLIIFGSVPTNIDNTQFDVGSCSVNGSDPLKPKCPVLNDENMPAFPEWLTIIMLCVYLLFANILLLNLLIAIFNYTFQEVQENTDTIWKFQRYELIKEYHSRPTLPPPFILLSHLILFIRGELEQTEEEELLSWEAYMKDNYLASTRQDESQSVEHRIQHTAEKYPRDEQHRNITSNRAARVFEYRL
;
A
#
# COMPACT_ATOMS: atom_id res chain seq x y z
N MET A 1 10.34 2.97 4.98
CA MET A 1 11.41 2.02 5.40
C MET A 1 12.82 2.51 5.04
N PHE A 2 13.11 2.86 3.78
CA PHE A 2 14.45 3.31 3.38
C PHE A 2 14.99 4.54 4.14
N LEU A 3 14.15 5.55 4.35
CA LEU A 3 14.53 6.74 5.13
C LEU A 3 14.87 6.39 6.60
N LEU A 4 14.11 5.47 7.19
CA LEU A 4 14.35 4.97 8.54
C LEU A 4 15.68 4.20 8.60
N SER A 5 15.98 3.35 7.61
CA SER A 5 17.25 2.62 7.59
C SER A 5 18.46 3.54 7.48
N ILE A 6 18.39 4.62 6.68
CA ILE A 6 19.49 5.60 6.60
C ILE A 6 19.72 6.27 7.96
N TRP A 7 18.64 6.70 8.62
CA TRP A 7 18.72 7.35 9.93
C TRP A 7 19.31 6.44 11.02
N VAL A 8 18.84 5.19 11.06
CA VAL A 8 19.34 4.15 11.99
C VAL A 8 20.83 3.90 11.78
N LEU A 9 21.25 3.73 10.51
CA LEU A 9 22.66 3.50 10.18
C LEU A 9 23.54 4.69 10.53
N ALA A 10 23.09 5.92 10.27
CA ALA A 10 23.84 7.14 10.59
C ALA A 10 24.10 7.26 12.10
N TYR A 11 23.06 7.10 12.93
CA TYR A 11 23.21 7.12 14.39
C TYR A 11 24.07 5.94 14.89
N GLY A 12 23.84 4.74 14.37
CA GLY A 12 24.56 3.54 14.79
C GLY A 12 26.05 3.58 14.50
N VAL A 13 26.44 4.02 13.31
CA VAL A 13 27.86 4.20 12.93
C VAL A 13 28.50 5.32 13.77
N ALA A 14 27.79 6.43 13.98
CA ALA A 14 28.29 7.52 14.83
C ALA A 14 28.50 7.07 16.29
N LYS A 15 27.51 6.38 16.88
CA LYS A 15 27.60 5.83 18.24
C LYS A 15 28.78 4.86 18.36
N GLN A 16 28.88 3.89 17.45
CA GLN A 16 29.96 2.89 17.47
C GLN A 16 31.34 3.54 17.32
N GLY A 17 31.49 4.50 16.40
CA GLY A 17 32.76 5.18 16.16
C GLY A 17 33.22 6.09 17.29
N ILE A 18 32.28 6.65 18.07
CA ILE A 18 32.60 7.51 19.22
C ILE A 18 32.96 6.68 20.46
N LEU A 19 32.17 5.65 20.77
CA LEU A 19 32.27 4.93 22.05
C LEU A 19 33.27 3.78 22.04
N ILE A 20 33.44 3.08 20.91
CA ILE A 20 34.21 1.85 20.84
C ILE A 20 35.39 2.04 19.88
N HIS A 21 36.60 1.84 20.39
CA HIS A 21 37.82 2.02 19.60
C HIS A 21 38.33 0.69 19.05
N ASN A 22 38.62 0.68 17.74
CA ASN A 22 39.33 -0.39 17.03
C ASN A 22 38.76 -1.81 17.28
N GLU A 23 37.52 -2.06 16.85
CA GLU A 23 36.93 -3.40 16.84
C GLU A 23 37.25 -4.15 15.55
N ASP A 24 37.93 -5.30 15.66
CA ASP A 24 38.27 -6.13 14.49
C ASP A 24 37.14 -7.11 14.12
N LYS A 25 36.21 -7.34 15.05
CA LYS A 25 35.12 -8.33 14.90
C LYS A 25 33.94 -7.73 14.15
N LEU A 26 33.87 -8.00 12.84
CA LEU A 26 32.80 -7.52 11.95
C LEU A 26 31.38 -7.86 12.46
N ASN A 27 31.17 -9.04 13.03
CA ASN A 27 29.86 -9.44 13.58
C ASN A 27 29.39 -8.50 14.71
N TRP A 28 30.32 -8.07 15.58
CA TRP A 28 30.01 -7.15 16.67
C TRP A 28 29.82 -5.72 16.15
N ILE A 29 30.59 -5.31 15.14
CA ILE A 29 30.40 -4.02 14.47
C ILE A 29 29.00 -3.93 13.85
N ILE A 30 28.57 -4.94 13.08
CA ILE A 30 27.23 -4.94 12.46
C ILE A 30 26.14 -4.96 13.53
N ARG A 31 26.30 -5.80 14.57
CA ARG A 31 25.34 -5.86 15.68
C ARG A 31 25.20 -4.51 16.38
N GLY A 32 26.32 -3.84 16.65
CA GLY A 32 26.35 -2.55 17.33
C GLY A 32 25.94 -1.35 16.48
N ALA A 33 26.22 -1.38 15.16
CA ALA A 33 25.93 -0.28 14.25
C ALA A 33 24.54 -0.37 13.61
N VAL A 34 23.95 -1.57 13.50
CA VAL A 34 22.67 -1.77 12.80
C VAL A 34 21.61 -2.32 13.75
N TYR A 35 21.91 -3.43 14.43
CA TYR A 35 20.91 -4.18 15.18
C TYR A 35 20.50 -3.48 16.49
N GLU A 36 21.47 -3.01 17.28
CA GLU A 36 21.18 -2.29 18.53
C GLU A 36 20.40 -0.98 18.30
N PRO A 37 20.79 -0.08 17.38
CA PRO A 37 20.03 1.14 17.10
C PRO A 37 18.61 0.87 16.61
N TYR A 38 18.42 -0.16 15.77
CA TYR A 38 17.10 -0.56 15.31
C TYR A 38 16.20 -0.99 16.48
N LEU A 39 16.74 -1.78 17.40
CA LEU A 39 16.03 -2.22 18.60
C LEU A 39 15.67 -1.07 19.56
N ILE A 40 16.53 -0.06 19.67
CA ILE A 40 16.28 1.15 20.49
C ILE A 40 15.00 1.87 20.04
N ILE A 41 14.70 1.91 18.73
CA ILE A 41 13.44 2.51 18.22
C ILE A 41 12.21 1.79 18.78
N PHE A 42 12.27 0.47 18.96
CA PHE A 42 11.18 -0.32 19.53
C PHE A 42 11.13 -0.30 21.06
N GLY A 43 12.01 0.47 21.71
CA GLY A 43 11.98 0.70 23.16
C GLY A 43 12.92 -0.18 23.99
N SER A 44 13.76 -1.00 23.37
CA SER A 44 14.81 -1.72 24.11
C SER A 44 16.10 -0.90 24.14
N VAL A 45 16.27 -0.12 25.22
CA VAL A 45 17.48 0.68 25.46
C VAL A 45 18.49 -0.17 26.24
N PRO A 46 19.74 -0.27 25.78
CA PRO A 46 20.74 -1.05 26.50
C PRO A 46 21.19 -0.33 27.77
N THR A 47 21.43 -1.11 28.83
CA THR A 47 21.78 -0.62 30.18
C THR A 47 23.19 -0.06 30.28
N ASN A 48 24.02 -0.24 29.26
CA ASN A 48 25.40 0.22 29.19
C ASN A 48 25.56 1.72 28.85
N ILE A 49 24.45 2.46 28.72
CA ILE A 49 24.43 3.90 28.43
C ILE A 49 24.47 4.73 29.72
N ASP A 50 24.09 4.15 30.85
CA ASP A 50 24.07 4.78 32.18
C ASP A 50 25.26 4.27 33.01
N ASN A 51 26.10 5.18 33.55
CA ASN A 51 27.28 4.76 34.32
C ASN A 51 26.93 4.10 35.64
N THR A 52 25.72 4.31 36.18
CA THR A 52 25.29 3.67 37.43
C THR A 52 25.09 2.16 37.29
N GLN A 53 24.78 1.70 36.07
CA GLN A 53 24.53 0.29 35.76
C GLN A 53 25.63 -0.33 34.88
N PHE A 54 26.71 0.41 34.63
CA PHE A 54 27.84 -0.09 33.86
C PHE A 54 28.68 -1.09 34.67
N ASP A 55 28.66 -2.34 34.24
CA ASP A 55 29.52 -3.41 34.80
C ASP A 55 30.64 -3.76 33.82
N VAL A 56 31.88 -3.56 34.25
CA VAL A 56 33.10 -3.91 33.50
C VAL A 56 33.18 -5.43 33.25
N GLY A 57 32.56 -6.26 34.10
CA GLY A 57 32.49 -7.71 33.93
C GLY A 57 31.66 -8.18 32.72
N SER A 58 30.77 -7.31 32.21
CA SER A 58 29.88 -7.60 31.09
C SER A 58 30.53 -7.41 29.71
N CYS A 59 31.68 -6.74 29.65
CA CYS A 59 32.41 -6.43 28.42
C CYS A 59 33.88 -6.88 28.48
N SER A 60 34.56 -6.92 27.33
CA SER A 60 35.97 -7.31 27.22
C SER A 60 36.82 -6.13 26.78
N VAL A 61 37.81 -5.70 27.57
CA VAL A 61 38.64 -4.52 27.27
C VAL A 61 39.43 -4.68 25.95
N ASN A 62 40.04 -5.85 25.74
CA ASN A 62 40.80 -6.17 24.53
C ASN A 62 39.99 -6.94 23.48
N GLY A 63 38.70 -7.19 23.72
CA GLY A 63 37.88 -8.02 22.83
C GLY A 63 38.30 -9.50 22.79
N SER A 64 39.07 -9.98 23.78
CA SER A 64 39.59 -11.34 23.87
C SER A 64 38.50 -12.40 23.97
N ASP A 65 37.36 -12.05 24.58
CA ASP A 65 36.23 -12.97 24.72
C ASP A 65 35.34 -12.92 23.46
N PRO A 66 35.00 -14.09 22.87
CA PRO A 66 34.14 -14.14 21.68
C PRO A 66 32.66 -13.87 22.02
N LEU A 67 32.24 -14.11 23.27
CA LEU A 67 30.85 -14.01 23.71
C LEU A 67 30.47 -12.61 24.21
N LYS A 68 31.45 -11.77 24.55
CA LYS A 68 31.24 -10.44 25.14
C LYS A 68 31.54 -9.31 24.14
N PRO A 69 30.79 -8.20 24.19
CA PRO A 69 31.12 -7.00 23.43
C PRO A 69 32.40 -6.35 23.97
N LYS A 70 33.07 -5.52 23.17
CA LYS A 70 34.19 -4.72 23.66
C LYS A 70 33.68 -3.57 24.54
N CYS A 71 34.45 -3.25 25.57
CA CYS A 71 34.13 -2.13 26.44
C CYS A 71 34.29 -0.80 25.71
N PRO A 72 33.50 0.23 26.07
CA PRO A 72 33.79 1.60 25.64
C PRO A 72 35.18 2.03 26.11
N VAL A 73 35.73 3.08 25.51
CA VAL A 73 37.00 3.66 25.96
C VAL A 73 36.85 4.09 27.43
N LEU A 74 37.71 3.58 28.31
CA LEU A 74 37.67 3.83 29.76
C LEU A 74 38.79 4.82 30.17
N ASN A 75 38.51 5.66 31.16
CA ASN A 75 39.48 6.50 31.87
C ASN A 75 40.20 5.71 32.98
N ASP A 76 41.17 6.35 33.66
CA ASP A 76 41.96 5.77 34.77
C ASP A 76 41.11 5.24 35.94
N GLU A 77 39.85 5.68 36.07
CA GLU A 77 38.90 5.25 37.10
C GLU A 77 37.97 4.11 36.65
N ASN A 78 38.26 3.44 35.52
CA ASN A 78 37.40 2.40 34.91
C ASN A 78 35.97 2.87 34.57
N MET A 79 35.80 4.16 34.28
CA MET A 79 34.56 4.77 33.80
C MET A 79 34.70 5.14 32.32
N PRO A 80 33.61 5.15 31.52
CA PRO A 80 33.70 5.56 30.13
C PRO A 80 34.25 6.98 30.00
N ALA A 81 35.22 7.16 29.09
CA ALA A 81 35.91 8.41 28.83
C ALA A 81 35.00 9.51 28.27
N PHE A 82 33.91 9.08 27.62
CA PHE A 82 32.94 9.97 27.01
C PHE A 82 31.85 10.38 28.01
N PRO A 83 31.46 11.67 28.09
CA PRO A 83 30.46 12.10 29.06
C PRO A 83 29.08 11.47 28.82
N GLU A 84 28.48 10.93 29.88
CA GLU A 84 27.16 10.29 29.85
C GLU A 84 26.05 11.21 29.36
N TRP A 85 26.02 12.43 29.89
CA TRP A 85 24.99 13.42 29.57
C TRP A 85 24.91 13.67 28.07
N LEU A 86 26.04 13.60 27.36
CA LEU A 86 26.07 13.80 25.92
C LEU A 86 25.57 12.56 25.17
N THR A 87 25.89 11.35 25.64
CA THR A 87 25.32 10.10 25.10
C THR A 87 23.81 10.05 25.28
N ILE A 88 23.31 10.49 26.43
CA ILE A 88 21.87 10.59 26.73
C ILE A 88 21.20 11.63 25.82
N ILE A 89 21.80 12.82 25.64
CA ILE A 89 21.26 13.84 24.71
C ILE A 89 21.21 13.31 23.28
N MET A 90 22.28 12.65 22.81
CA MET A 90 22.32 12.02 21.48
C MET A 90 21.21 10.98 21.32
N LEU A 91 20.98 10.14 22.34
CA LEU A 91 19.88 9.16 22.35
C LEU A 91 18.50 9.83 22.33
N CYS A 92 18.29 10.88 23.13
CA CYS A 92 17.04 11.64 23.16
C CYS A 92 16.72 12.29 21.82
N VAL A 93 17.70 12.94 21.19
CA VAL A 93 17.56 13.53 19.85
C VAL A 93 17.26 12.43 18.83
N TYR A 94 18.00 11.32 18.85
CA TYR A 94 17.75 10.18 17.97
C TYR A 94 16.31 9.66 18.07
N LEU A 95 15.82 9.43 19.29
CA LEU A 95 14.46 8.95 19.55
C LEU A 95 13.39 9.99 19.18
N LEU A 96 13.64 11.28 19.40
CA LEU A 96 12.72 12.35 19.01
C LEU A 96 12.49 12.34 17.49
N PHE A 97 13.57 12.33 16.70
CA PHE A 97 13.47 12.30 15.23
C PHE A 97 12.88 10.98 14.73
N ALA A 98 13.29 9.84 15.29
CA ALA A 98 12.76 8.54 14.89
C ALA A 98 11.25 8.39 15.17
N ASN A 99 10.81 8.77 16.37
CA ASN A 99 9.44 8.55 16.81
C ASN A 99 8.48 9.66 16.34
N ILE A 100 8.88 10.94 16.42
CA ILE A 100 7.97 12.03 16.08
C ILE A 100 7.90 12.29 14.57
N LEU A 101 9.00 12.14 13.83
CA LEU A 101 9.03 12.51 12.41
C LEU A 101 8.85 11.31 11.50
N LEU A 102 9.55 10.20 11.76
CA LEU A 102 9.56 9.07 10.82
C LEU A 102 8.36 8.12 11.01
N LEU A 103 8.03 7.73 12.24
CA LEU A 103 6.88 6.86 12.49
C LEU A 103 5.55 7.56 12.23
N ASN A 104 5.37 8.80 12.68
CA ASN A 104 4.13 9.55 12.44
C ASN A 104 3.88 9.80 10.94
N LEU A 105 4.93 10.09 10.17
CA LEU A 105 4.80 10.24 8.72
C LEU A 105 4.50 8.90 8.03
N LEU A 106 5.11 7.80 8.48
CA LEU A 106 4.80 6.47 7.96
C LEU A 106 3.33 6.08 8.21
N ILE A 107 2.84 6.34 9.43
CA ILE A 107 1.44 6.10 9.80
C ILE A 107 0.50 6.98 8.94
N ALA A 108 0.86 8.25 8.72
CA ALA A 108 0.07 9.16 7.88
C ALA A 108 -0.05 8.65 6.43
N ILE A 109 1.06 8.18 5.84
CA ILE A 109 1.04 7.61 4.48
C ILE A 109 0.19 6.33 4.44
N PHE A 110 0.34 5.43 5.40
CA PHE A 110 -0.49 4.22 5.45
C PHE A 110 -1.96 4.56 5.59
N ASN A 111 -2.33 5.50 6.46
CA ASN A 111 -3.71 5.96 6.60
C ASN A 111 -4.26 6.57 5.32
N TYR A 112 -3.48 7.42 4.64
CA TYR A 112 -3.87 8.02 3.36
C TYR A 112 -4.14 6.93 2.30
N THR A 113 -3.19 6.00 2.11
CA THR A 113 -3.36 4.91 1.15
C THR A 113 -4.51 3.96 1.52
N PHE A 114 -4.72 3.72 2.81
CA PHE A 114 -5.83 2.88 3.28
C PHE A 114 -7.18 3.52 2.96
N GLN A 115 -7.32 4.83 3.19
CA GLN A 115 -8.54 5.56 2.84
C GLN A 115 -8.81 5.54 1.33
N GLU A 116 -7.79 5.76 0.50
CA GLU A 116 -7.93 5.75 -0.96
C GLU A 116 -8.28 4.36 -1.52
N VAL A 117 -7.75 3.28 -0.92
CA VAL A 117 -8.03 1.90 -1.35
C VAL A 117 -9.40 1.40 -0.84
N GLN A 118 -9.85 1.85 0.33
CA GLN A 118 -11.07 1.35 0.97
C GLN A 118 -12.33 1.64 0.14
N GLU A 119 -12.40 2.75 -0.59
CA GLU A 119 -13.61 3.15 -1.34
C GLU A 119 -14.02 2.13 -2.43
N ASN A 120 -13.10 1.30 -2.92
CA ASN A 120 -13.37 0.29 -3.95
C ASN A 120 -13.05 -1.16 -3.53
N THR A 121 -12.69 -1.38 -2.26
CA THR A 121 -12.21 -2.69 -1.78
C THR A 121 -13.27 -3.78 -1.94
N ASP A 122 -14.55 -3.47 -1.71
CA ASP A 122 -15.65 -4.43 -1.86
C ASP A 122 -15.79 -4.95 -3.29
N THR A 123 -15.66 -4.08 -4.29
CA THR A 123 -15.76 -4.46 -5.71
C THR A 123 -14.53 -5.28 -6.13
N ILE A 124 -13.34 -4.85 -5.70
CA ILE A 124 -12.09 -5.58 -5.96
C ILE A 124 -12.14 -6.97 -5.32
N TRP A 125 -12.59 -7.08 -4.07
CA TRP A 125 -12.72 -8.35 -3.37
C TRP A 125 -13.72 -9.28 -4.05
N LYS A 126 -14.88 -8.76 -4.49
CA LYS A 126 -15.87 -9.54 -5.26
C LYS A 126 -15.28 -10.06 -6.58
N PHE A 127 -14.52 -9.23 -7.28
CA PHE A 127 -13.84 -9.63 -8.53
C PHE A 127 -12.77 -10.71 -8.29
N GLN A 128 -11.89 -10.51 -7.31
CA GLN A 128 -10.87 -11.49 -6.94
C GLN A 128 -11.47 -12.81 -6.45
N ARG A 129 -12.56 -12.74 -5.68
CA ARG A 129 -13.30 -13.92 -5.23
C ARG A 129 -13.90 -14.68 -6.41
N TYR A 130 -14.48 -13.99 -7.39
CA TYR A 130 -15.03 -14.64 -8.58
C TYR A 130 -13.94 -15.39 -9.36
N GLU A 131 -12.79 -14.75 -9.62
CA GLU A 131 -11.65 -15.39 -10.29
C GLU A 131 -11.18 -16.63 -9.53
N LEU A 132 -11.06 -16.53 -8.21
CA LEU A 132 -10.67 -17.66 -7.36
C LEU A 132 -11.69 -18.81 -7.45
N ILE A 133 -12.98 -18.53 -7.34
CA ILE A 133 -14.05 -19.54 -7.43
C ILE A 133 -14.03 -20.20 -8.80
N LYS A 134 -13.91 -19.43 -9.88
CA LYS A 134 -13.83 -19.95 -11.26
C LYS A 134 -12.64 -20.88 -11.42
N GLU A 135 -11.47 -20.48 -10.91
CA GLU A 135 -10.27 -21.30 -10.93
C GLU A 135 -10.49 -22.62 -10.16
N TYR A 136 -11.00 -22.58 -8.93
CA TYR A 136 -11.26 -23.79 -8.13
C TYR A 136 -12.34 -24.69 -8.73
N HIS A 137 -13.37 -24.12 -9.38
CA HIS A 137 -14.42 -24.90 -10.04
C HIS A 137 -13.88 -25.65 -11.26
N SER A 138 -12.94 -25.06 -12.00
CA SER A 138 -12.30 -25.69 -13.15
C SER A 138 -11.26 -26.75 -12.79
N ARG A 139 -10.79 -26.78 -11.53
CA ARG A 139 -9.78 -27.74 -11.08
C ARG A 139 -10.42 -29.09 -10.76
N PRO A 140 -9.76 -30.20 -11.13
CA PRO A 140 -10.22 -31.52 -10.74
C PRO A 140 -10.22 -31.66 -9.21
N THR A 141 -11.20 -32.38 -8.66
CA THR A 141 -11.43 -32.55 -7.21
C THR A 141 -10.31 -33.28 -6.45
N LEU A 142 -9.33 -33.84 -7.16
CA LEU A 142 -8.22 -34.57 -6.55
C LEU A 142 -7.11 -33.61 -6.06
N PRO A 143 -6.54 -33.84 -4.87
CA PRO A 143 -5.47 -33.00 -4.34
C PRO A 143 -4.21 -33.09 -5.22
N PRO A 144 -3.28 -32.11 -5.12
CA PRO A 144 -2.11 -31.98 -5.99
C PRO A 144 -1.32 -33.27 -6.30
N PRO A 145 -1.08 -34.22 -5.37
CA PRO A 145 -0.36 -35.46 -5.70
C PRO A 145 -1.08 -36.41 -6.67
N PHE A 146 -2.41 -36.32 -6.84
CA PHE A 146 -3.17 -37.25 -7.71
C PHE A 146 -3.77 -36.58 -8.95
N ILE A 147 -3.36 -35.35 -9.26
CA ILE A 147 -3.94 -34.53 -10.35
C ILE A 147 -3.67 -35.10 -11.76
N LEU A 148 -2.64 -35.91 -11.93
CA LEU A 148 -2.31 -36.53 -13.22
C LEU A 148 -3.39 -37.54 -13.67
N LEU A 149 -3.99 -38.28 -12.71
CA LEU A 149 -5.05 -39.24 -13.00
C LEU A 149 -6.34 -38.55 -13.42
N SER A 150 -6.67 -37.41 -12.81
CA SER A 150 -7.88 -36.66 -13.15
C SER A 150 -7.79 -36.02 -14.53
N HIS A 151 -6.63 -35.49 -14.93
CA HIS A 151 -6.42 -34.97 -16.28
C HIS A 151 -6.53 -36.07 -17.36
N LEU A 152 -6.09 -37.30 -17.06
CA LEU A 152 -6.15 -38.43 -17.99
C LEU A 152 -7.60 -38.90 -18.24
N ILE A 153 -8.45 -38.87 -17.21
CA ILE A 153 -9.88 -39.17 -17.31
C ILE A 153 -10.65 -38.07 -18.05
N LEU A 154 -10.28 -36.80 -17.83
CA LEU A 154 -10.92 -35.64 -18.48
C LEU A 154 -10.65 -35.61 -19.99
N PHE A 155 -9.44 -35.97 -20.42
CA PHE A 155 -9.07 -36.04 -21.84
C PHE A 155 -9.92 -37.06 -22.62
N ILE A 156 -10.28 -38.19 -22.00
CA ILE A 156 -11.13 -39.22 -22.62
C ILE A 156 -12.59 -38.76 -22.74
N ARG A 157 -13.02 -37.80 -21.92
CA ARG A 157 -14.41 -37.34 -21.82
C ARG A 157 -14.75 -36.16 -22.75
N GLY A 158 -13.76 -35.41 -23.22
CA GLY A 158 -13.96 -34.15 -23.96
C GLY A 158 -14.55 -34.27 -25.37
N GLU A 159 -14.57 -35.46 -25.98
CA GLU A 159 -15.14 -35.65 -27.33
C GLU A 159 -16.68 -35.65 -27.39
N LEU A 160 -17.38 -35.65 -26.24
CA LEU A 160 -18.85 -35.82 -26.19
C LEU A 160 -19.65 -34.52 -26.00
N GLU A 161 -19.01 -33.39 -25.67
CA GLU A 161 -19.70 -32.22 -25.07
C GLU A 161 -20.02 -31.07 -26.05
N GLN A 162 -19.64 -31.18 -27.33
CA GLN A 162 -19.78 -30.09 -28.34
C GLN A 162 -21.23 -29.71 -28.71
N THR A 163 -22.25 -30.46 -28.28
CA THR A 163 -23.65 -30.23 -28.69
C THR A 163 -24.40 -29.26 -27.76
N GLU A 164 -23.94 -29.00 -26.54
CA GLU A 164 -24.65 -28.12 -25.57
C GLU A 164 -24.34 -26.62 -25.75
N GLU A 165 -23.23 -26.26 -26.40
CA GLU A 165 -22.82 -24.85 -26.57
C GLU A 165 -23.73 -24.03 -27.51
N GLU A 166 -24.31 -24.66 -28.54
CA GLU A 166 -25.15 -23.96 -29.52
C GLU A 166 -26.49 -23.49 -28.92
N GLU A 167 -27.11 -24.28 -28.04
CA GLU A 167 -28.37 -23.92 -27.39
C GLU A 167 -28.19 -22.76 -26.39
N LEU A 168 -27.10 -22.76 -25.62
CA LEU A 168 -26.76 -21.69 -24.67
C LEU A 168 -26.52 -20.34 -25.37
N LEU A 169 -25.77 -20.34 -26.48
CA LEU A 169 -25.50 -19.13 -27.25
C LEU A 169 -26.79 -18.51 -27.82
N SER A 170 -27.74 -19.35 -28.26
CA SER A 170 -29.04 -18.87 -28.75
C SER A 170 -29.88 -18.21 -27.64
N TRP A 171 -29.81 -18.75 -26.42
CA TRP A 171 -30.52 -18.22 -25.25
C TRP A 171 -29.91 -16.90 -24.74
N GLU A 172 -28.58 -16.79 -24.70
CA GLU A 172 -27.91 -15.53 -24.33
C GLU A 172 -28.20 -14.41 -25.35
N ALA A 173 -28.20 -14.73 -26.65
CA ALA A 173 -28.54 -13.78 -27.69
C ALA A 173 -29.98 -13.23 -27.53
N TYR A 174 -30.94 -14.12 -27.25
CA TYR A 174 -32.33 -13.72 -26.99
C TYR A 174 -32.46 -12.81 -25.76
N MET A 175 -31.80 -13.16 -24.65
CA MET A 175 -31.84 -12.38 -23.41
C MET A 175 -31.21 -11.00 -23.58
N LYS A 176 -30.13 -10.89 -24.35
CA LYS A 176 -29.48 -9.63 -24.71
C LYS A 176 -30.43 -8.71 -25.48
N ASP A 177 -31.15 -9.22 -26.47
CA ASP A 177 -32.09 -8.42 -27.26
C ASP A 177 -33.26 -7.91 -26.41
N ASN A 178 -33.77 -8.74 -25.50
CA ASN A 178 -34.86 -8.36 -24.59
C ASN A 178 -34.42 -7.27 -23.59
N TYR A 179 -33.19 -7.37 -23.06
CA TYR A 179 -32.61 -6.34 -22.20
C TYR A 179 -32.42 -5.01 -22.94
N LEU A 180 -31.85 -5.04 -24.16
CA LEU A 180 -31.65 -3.84 -24.99
C LEU A 180 -32.98 -3.16 -25.39
N ALA A 181 -34.06 -3.94 -25.54
CA ALA A 181 -35.40 -3.40 -25.78
C ALA A 181 -35.94 -2.70 -24.53
N SER A 182 -35.79 -3.31 -23.35
CA SER A 182 -36.15 -2.71 -22.06
C SER A 182 -35.39 -1.40 -21.81
N THR A 183 -34.07 -1.39 -21.97
CA THR A 183 -33.26 -0.18 -21.72
C THR A 183 -33.63 0.95 -22.68
N ARG A 184 -33.84 0.66 -23.97
CA ARG A 184 -34.34 1.67 -24.93
C ARG A 184 -35.70 2.23 -24.53
N GLN A 185 -36.57 1.38 -24.01
CA GLN A 185 -37.88 1.82 -23.54
C GLN A 185 -37.76 2.73 -22.30
N ASP A 186 -36.91 2.40 -21.34
CA ASP A 186 -36.66 3.22 -20.16
C ASP A 186 -36.01 4.57 -20.51
N GLU A 187 -35.02 4.58 -21.41
CA GLU A 187 -34.41 5.81 -21.94
C GLU A 187 -35.43 6.67 -22.69
N SER A 188 -36.31 6.06 -23.50
CA SER A 188 -37.35 6.79 -24.23
C SER A 188 -38.38 7.45 -23.31
N GLN A 189 -38.60 6.88 -22.12
CA GLN A 189 -39.49 7.42 -21.10
C GLN A 189 -38.83 8.51 -20.25
N SER A 190 -37.50 8.61 -20.28
CA SER A 190 -36.75 9.65 -19.56
C SER A 190 -37.22 11.05 -19.96
N VAL A 191 -37.41 11.90 -18.95
CA VAL A 191 -37.85 13.29 -19.12
C VAL A 191 -36.85 14.07 -19.98
N GLU A 192 -35.55 13.81 -19.82
CA GLU A 192 -34.48 14.42 -20.60
C GLU A 192 -34.64 14.11 -22.10
N HIS A 193 -34.81 12.82 -22.43
CA HIS A 193 -34.98 12.35 -23.81
C HIS A 193 -36.28 12.90 -24.43
N ARG A 194 -37.36 12.96 -23.64
CA ARG A 194 -38.64 13.54 -24.07
C ARG A 194 -38.57 15.04 -24.31
N ILE A 195 -37.83 15.78 -23.47
CA ILE A 195 -37.62 17.23 -23.65
C ILE A 195 -36.79 17.48 -24.92
N GLN A 196 -35.70 16.73 -25.12
CA GLN A 196 -34.88 16.83 -26.34
C GLN A 196 -35.70 16.51 -27.60
N HIS A 197 -36.43 15.39 -27.59
CA HIS A 197 -37.28 15.00 -28.71
C HIS A 197 -38.42 16.01 -28.97
N THR A 198 -38.97 16.64 -27.93
CA THR A 198 -39.99 17.70 -28.07
C THR A 198 -39.37 19.01 -28.57
N ALA A 199 -38.14 19.32 -28.16
CA ALA A 199 -37.39 20.49 -28.64
C ALA A 199 -36.98 20.36 -30.11
N GLU A 200 -36.60 19.16 -30.57
CA GLU A 200 -36.33 18.88 -31.98
C GLU A 200 -37.60 18.88 -32.84
N LYS A 201 -38.71 18.38 -32.29
CA LYS A 201 -40.02 18.35 -32.98
C LYS A 201 -40.75 19.68 -32.92
N TYR A 202 -40.27 20.66 -32.15
CA TYR A 202 -40.82 22.00 -32.15
C TYR A 202 -40.71 22.59 -33.56
N PRO A 203 -41.83 23.05 -34.17
CA PRO A 203 -41.83 23.46 -35.57
C PRO A 203 -40.83 24.60 -35.76
N ARG A 204 -39.82 24.38 -36.61
CA ARG A 204 -38.78 25.36 -36.93
C ARG A 204 -39.35 26.71 -37.35
N ASP A 205 -40.56 26.74 -37.90
CA ASP A 205 -41.25 27.96 -38.35
C ASP A 205 -41.67 28.89 -37.20
N GLU A 206 -41.91 28.36 -36.00
CA GLU A 206 -42.27 29.15 -34.82
C GLU A 206 -41.03 29.66 -34.08
N GLN A 207 -39.98 28.82 -34.01
CA GLN A 207 -38.64 29.21 -33.55
C GLN A 207 -38.06 30.35 -34.40
N HIS A 208 -38.15 30.23 -35.74
CA HIS A 208 -37.60 31.23 -36.66
C HIS A 208 -38.37 32.55 -36.58
N ARG A 209 -39.70 32.53 -36.44
CA ARG A 209 -40.52 33.74 -36.24
C ARG A 209 -40.16 34.48 -34.95
N ASN A 210 -40.00 33.76 -33.84
CA ASN A 210 -39.66 34.35 -32.54
C ASN A 210 -38.24 34.93 -32.51
N ILE A 211 -37.27 34.25 -33.12
CA ILE A 211 -35.89 34.76 -33.26
C ILE A 211 -35.86 36.01 -34.15
N THR A 212 -36.62 36.02 -35.25
CA THR A 212 -36.67 37.16 -36.17
C THR A 212 -37.36 38.36 -35.53
N SER A 213 -38.44 38.14 -34.77
CA SER A 213 -39.15 39.18 -34.00
C SER A 213 -38.26 39.78 -32.91
N ASN A 214 -37.55 38.95 -32.13
CA ASN A 214 -36.62 39.44 -31.09
C ASN A 214 -35.37 40.13 -31.66
N ARG A 215 -34.92 39.75 -32.85
CA ARG A 215 -33.88 40.51 -33.57
C ARG A 215 -34.40 41.86 -34.05
N ALA A 216 -35.61 41.92 -34.58
CA ALA A 216 -36.24 43.18 -34.99
C ALA A 216 -36.43 44.12 -33.78
N ALA A 217 -36.94 43.63 -32.65
CA ALA A 217 -37.13 44.41 -31.43
C ALA A 217 -35.80 45.02 -30.92
N ARG A 218 -34.71 44.24 -30.91
CA ARG A 218 -33.38 44.76 -30.56
C ARG A 218 -32.86 45.81 -31.52
N VAL A 219 -33.13 45.70 -32.83
CA VAL A 219 -32.75 46.74 -33.80
C VAL A 219 -33.50 48.06 -33.57
N PHE A 220 -34.73 48.01 -33.06
CA PHE A 220 -35.49 49.21 -32.69
C PHE A 220 -34.99 49.88 -31.40
N GLU A 221 -34.47 49.12 -30.43
CA GLU A 221 -33.87 49.68 -29.20
C GLU A 221 -32.57 50.46 -29.45
N TYR A 222 -31.81 50.14 -30.51
CA TYR A 222 -30.57 50.87 -30.87
C TYR A 222 -30.81 52.09 -31.78
N ARG A 223 -32.07 52.46 -32.06
CA ARG A 223 -32.43 53.59 -32.95
C ARG A 223 -33.17 54.75 -32.26
N LEU A 224 -33.26 54.72 -30.93
CA LEU A 224 -33.69 55.82 -30.05
C LEU A 224 -32.47 56.38 -29.32
#